data_AF-A0A124DZ42-F1
#
_entry.id   AF-A0A124DZ42-F1
#
_cell.length_a   1.000
_cell.length_b   1.000
_cell.length_c   1.000
_cell.angle_alpha   90.00
_cell.angle_beta   90.00
_cell.angle_gamma   90.00
#
_symmetry.space_group_name_H-M   'P 1'
#
loop_
_entity.id
_entity.type
_entity.pdbx_description
1 polymer ?
#
loop_
_entity_poly.entity_id
_entity_poly.type
_entity_poly.pdbx_seq_one_letter_code
_entity_poly.pdbx_strand_id
1 'polypeptide(L)'
;MALFGSSDDDLRRRIEDLERRVAYLERAAAAAGRPMPTPGQPGELMASPMVRQLALQGKKIAAIKLLRDETGLGLKEAKDIVDRLA
;
A
#
# COMPACT_ATOMS: atom_id res chain seq x y z
N MET A 1 -37.43 7.81 20.45
CA MET A 1 -35.96 7.89 20.30
C MET A 1 -35.44 6.47 20.09
N ALA A 2 -35.09 6.09 18.85
CA ALA A 2 -34.23 4.95 18.45
C ALA A 2 -34.52 4.58 16.98
N LEU A 3 -33.90 5.26 16.02
CA LEU A 3 -33.97 4.89 14.58
C LEU A 3 -32.60 4.90 13.88
N PHE A 4 -31.50 5.12 14.61
CA PHE A 4 -30.14 5.13 14.04
C PHE A 4 -29.39 3.80 14.13
N GLY A 5 -29.95 2.78 14.79
CA GLY A 5 -29.30 1.48 14.97
C GLY A 5 -29.19 0.66 13.69
N SER A 6 -30.28 0.58 12.89
CA SER A 6 -30.29 -0.26 11.67
C SER A 6 -29.20 0.15 10.69
N SER A 7 -29.07 1.44 10.36
CA SER A 7 -28.06 1.90 9.39
C SER A 7 -26.63 1.64 9.83
N ASP A 8 -26.34 1.67 11.14
CA ASP A 8 -25.02 1.37 11.69
C ASP A 8 -24.76 -0.14 11.70
N ASP A 9 -25.75 -0.95 12.08
CA ASP A 9 -25.72 -2.41 11.98
C ASP A 9 -25.56 -2.88 10.52
N ASP A 10 -26.28 -2.26 9.58
CA ASP A 10 -26.18 -2.52 8.14
C ASP A 10 -24.77 -2.17 7.62
N LEU A 11 -24.19 -1.05 8.09
CA LEU A 11 -22.82 -0.68 7.76
C LEU A 11 -21.81 -1.69 8.30
N ARG A 12 -21.97 -2.12 9.56
CA ARG A 12 -21.10 -3.11 10.21
C ARG A 12 -21.16 -4.44 9.47
N ARG A 13 -22.36 -4.92 9.13
CA ARG A 13 -22.56 -6.15 8.34
C ARG A 13 -21.89 -6.06 6.98
N ARG A 14 -22.00 -4.91 6.33
CA ARG A 14 -21.39 -4.66 5.03
C ARG A 14 -19.87 -4.62 5.14
N ILE A 15 -19.32 -4.03 6.19
CA ILE A 15 -17.87 -4.04 6.46
C ILE A 15 -17.39 -5.48 6.67
N GLU A 16 -18.07 -6.28 7.49
CA GLU A 16 -17.71 -7.70 7.70
C GLU A 16 -17.70 -8.50 6.38
N ASP A 17 -18.70 -8.28 5.51
CA ASP A 17 -18.76 -8.94 4.20
C ASP A 17 -17.60 -8.51 3.28
N LEU A 18 -17.31 -7.21 3.26
CA LEU A 18 -16.18 -6.68 2.50
C LEU A 18 -14.85 -7.24 3.00
N GLU A 19 -14.64 -7.31 4.31
CA GLU A 19 -13.42 -7.86 4.90
C GLU A 19 -13.23 -9.34 4.55
N ARG A 20 -14.30 -10.15 4.62
CA ARG A 20 -14.25 -11.56 4.21
C ARG A 20 -13.90 -11.72 2.74
N ARG A 21 -14.47 -10.87 1.89
CA ARG A 21 -14.26 -10.90 0.45
C ARG A 21 -12.86 -10.46 0.06
N VAL A 22 -12.30 -9.47 0.76
CA VAL A 22 -10.89 -9.08 0.64
C VAL A 22 -10.01 -10.26 1.03
N ALA A 23 -10.20 -10.85 2.22
CA ALA A 23 -9.39 -11.96 2.69
C ALA A 23 -9.38 -13.16 1.71
N TYR A 24 -10.52 -13.46 1.08
CA TYR A 24 -10.60 -14.49 0.03
C TYR A 24 -9.77 -14.13 -1.20
N LEU A 25 -9.88 -12.89 -1.69
CA LEU A 25 -9.13 -12.41 -2.85
C LEU A 25 -7.63 -12.35 -2.58
N GLU A 26 -7.22 -11.91 -1.38
CA GLU A 26 -5.80 -11.90 -0.98
C GLU A 26 -5.22 -13.31 -0.97
N ARG A 27 -5.96 -14.28 -0.41
CA ARG A 27 -5.52 -15.68 -0.37
C ARG A 27 -5.44 -16.32 -1.75
N ALA A 28 -6.37 -15.98 -2.64
CA ALA A 28 -6.34 -16.40 -4.04
C ALA A 28 -5.18 -15.77 -4.82
N ALA A 29 -4.88 -14.49 -4.58
CA ALA A 29 -3.76 -13.78 -5.20
C ALA A 29 -2.40 -14.30 -4.73
N ALA A 30 -2.27 -14.63 -3.44
CA ALA A 30 -1.07 -15.27 -2.87
C ALA A 30 -0.82 -16.65 -3.51
N ALA A 31 -1.87 -17.43 -3.75
CA ALA A 31 -1.77 -18.72 -4.44
C ALA A 31 -1.37 -18.57 -5.93
N ALA A 32 -1.65 -17.41 -6.55
CA ALA A 32 -1.27 -17.10 -7.93
C ALA A 32 0.18 -16.57 -8.08
N GLY A 33 0.96 -16.52 -7.00
CA GLY A 33 2.40 -16.17 -7.05
C GLY A 33 2.69 -14.70 -7.35
N ARG A 34 1.69 -13.80 -7.25
CA ARG A 34 1.93 -12.36 -7.28
C ARG A 34 2.30 -11.91 -5.88
N PRO A 35 3.49 -11.33 -5.65
CA PRO A 35 3.82 -10.75 -4.35
C PRO A 35 2.81 -9.64 -4.08
N MET A 36 1.96 -9.86 -3.07
CA MET A 36 0.97 -8.88 -2.67
C MET A 36 1.70 -7.77 -1.90
N PRO A 37 1.50 -6.49 -2.24
CA PRO A 37 2.02 -5.41 -1.41
C PRO A 37 1.38 -5.53 -0.03
N THR A 38 2.19 -5.69 1.00
CA THR A 38 1.73 -5.79 2.39
C THR A 38 0.96 -4.52 2.77
N PRO A 39 -0.34 -4.60 3.13
CA PRO A 39 -1.07 -3.44 3.59
C PRO A 39 -0.54 -3.04 4.97
N GLY A 40 0.14 -1.90 5.07
CA GLY A 40 0.64 -1.38 6.34
C GLY A 40 1.97 -0.64 6.29
N GLN A 41 2.72 -0.71 5.19
CA GLN A 41 3.88 0.14 5.00
C GLN A 41 3.47 1.39 4.19
N PRO A 42 3.34 2.58 4.81
CA PRO A 42 3.01 3.81 4.09
C PRO A 42 3.98 4.17 2.95
N GLY A 43 5.19 3.57 2.93
CA GLY A 43 6.13 3.67 1.82
C GLY A 43 5.97 2.63 0.71
N GLU A 44 5.26 1.52 0.93
CA GLU A 44 5.10 0.44 -0.08
C GLU A 44 4.12 0.78 -1.20
N LEU A 45 3.06 1.51 -0.87
CA LEU A 45 2.06 1.92 -1.86
C LEU A 45 2.51 3.12 -2.71
N MET A 46 3.50 3.88 -2.24
CA MET A 46 3.98 5.11 -2.90
C MET A 46 5.14 4.89 -3.87
N ALA A 47 5.91 3.81 -3.69
CA ALA A 47 7.11 3.56 -4.48
C ALA A 47 6.93 2.33 -5.38
N SER A 48 7.12 2.53 -6.68
CA SER A 48 7.14 1.44 -7.65
C SER A 48 8.13 0.34 -7.25
N PRO A 49 7.87 -0.93 -7.63
CA PRO A 49 8.78 -2.05 -7.34
C PRO A 49 10.21 -1.80 -7.82
N MET A 50 10.38 -1.01 -8.88
CA MET A 50 11.69 -0.63 -9.41
C MET A 50 12.44 0.37 -8.49
N VAL A 51 11.74 1.32 -7.86
CA VAL A 51 12.33 2.23 -6.86
C VAL A 51 12.85 1.43 -5.66
N ARG A 52 12.06 0.46 -5.18
CA ARG A 52 12.46 -0.44 -4.08
C ARG A 52 13.71 -1.23 -4.43
N GLN A 53 13.75 -1.82 -5.63
CA GLN A 53 14.92 -2.57 -6.07
C GLN A 53 16.18 -1.69 -6.13
N LEU A 54 16.06 -0.43 -6.59
CA LEU A 54 17.17 0.51 -6.60
C LEU A 54 17.60 0.92 -5.18
N ALA A 55 16.65 1.08 -4.25
CA ALA A 55 16.94 1.37 -2.85
C ALA A 55 17.72 0.22 -2.19
N LEU A 56 17.26 -1.02 -2.34
CA LEU A 56 17.91 -2.23 -1.84
C LEU A 56 19.29 -2.48 -2.47
N GLN A 57 19.49 -2.07 -3.72
CA GLN A 57 20.80 -2.11 -4.39
C GLN A 57 21.78 -1.01 -3.92
N GLY A 58 21.40 -0.19 -2.93
CA GLY A 58 22.20 0.94 -2.45
C GLY A 58 22.22 2.14 -3.41
N LYS A 59 21.45 2.10 -4.51
CA LYS A 59 21.37 3.18 -5.51
C LYS A 59 20.33 4.23 -5.11
N LYS A 60 20.46 4.78 -3.90
CA LYS A 60 19.51 5.74 -3.31
C LYS A 60 19.22 6.94 -4.22
N ILE A 61 20.23 7.49 -4.91
CA ILE A 61 20.05 8.63 -5.82
C ILE A 61 19.14 8.27 -7.02
N ALA A 62 19.34 7.09 -7.60
CA ALA A 62 18.52 6.62 -8.72
C ALA A 62 17.09 6.33 -8.27
N ALA A 63 16.91 5.73 -7.08
CA ALA A 63 15.60 5.50 -6.48
C ALA A 63 14.86 6.81 -6.21
N ILE A 64 15.53 7.82 -5.64
CA ILE A 64 14.94 9.14 -5.38
C ILE A 64 14.54 9.83 -6.70
N LYS A 65 15.40 9.76 -7.72
CA LYS A 65 15.10 10.35 -9.03
C LYS A 65 13.86 9.71 -9.66
N LEU A 66 13.79 8.39 -9.67
CA LEU A 66 12.67 7.64 -10.22
C LEU A 66 11.37 7.92 -9.45
N LEU A 67 11.44 7.87 -8.11
CA LEU A 67 10.29 8.14 -7.26
C LEU A 67 9.71 9.54 -7.50
N ARG A 68 10.57 10.55 -7.67
CA ARG A 68 10.14 11.91 -7.98
C ARG A 68 9.52 12.05 -9.37
N ASP A 69 10.01 11.31 -10.33
CA ASP A 69 9.46 11.30 -11.70
C ASP A 69 8.06 10.68 -11.72
N GLU A 70 7.86 9.60 -10.97
CA GLU A 70 6.58 8.88 -10.89
C GLU A 70 5.52 9.61 -10.05
N THR A 71 5.93 10.23 -8.95
CA THR A 71 4.99 10.79 -7.94
C THR A 71 4.95 12.31 -7.90
N GLY A 72 5.91 12.99 -8.53
CA GLY A 72 6.06 14.45 -8.44
C GLY A 72 6.50 14.95 -7.05
N LEU A 73 6.89 14.07 -6.13
CA LEU A 73 7.25 14.43 -4.77
C LEU A 73 8.48 15.36 -4.69
N GLY A 74 8.52 16.16 -3.63
CA GLY A 74 9.67 16.99 -3.31
C GLY A 74 10.89 16.14 -2.96
N LEU A 75 12.10 16.71 -3.11
CA LEU A 75 13.36 16.00 -2.85
C LEU A 75 13.43 15.41 -1.43
N LYS A 76 12.89 16.15 -0.45
CA LYS A 76 12.84 15.74 0.97
C LYS A 76 11.95 14.51 1.17
N GLU A 77 10.72 14.55 0.65
CA GLU A 77 9.74 13.45 0.72
C GLU A 77 10.28 12.20 0.03
N ALA A 78 10.82 12.35 -1.18
CA ALA A 78 11.36 11.23 -1.94
C ALA A 78 12.58 10.59 -1.25
N LYS A 79 13.43 11.40 -0.61
CA LYS A 79 14.54 10.88 0.20
C LYS A 79 14.03 10.11 1.40
N ASP A 80 13.07 10.65 2.15
CA ASP A 80 12.52 9.99 3.34
C ASP A 80 11.92 8.63 3.00
N ILE A 81 11.16 8.56 1.90
CA ILE A 81 10.57 7.31 1.41
C ILE A 81 11.67 6.31 1.00
N VAL A 82 12.66 6.73 0.22
CA VAL A 82 13.75 5.83 -0.21
C VAL A 82 14.60 5.37 0.98
N ASP A 83 14.77 6.20 2.00
CA ASP A 83 15.53 5.83 3.20
C ASP A 83 14.78 4.82 4.08
N ARG A 84 13.45 4.87 4.11
CA ARG A 84 12.62 3.83 4.75
C ARG A 84 12.59 2.50 3.98
N LEU A 85 12.97 2.50 2.69
CA LEU A 85 12.94 1.33 1.81
C LEU A 85 14.26 0.56 1.73
N ALA A 86 15.37 1.15 2.16
CA ALA A 86 16.71 0.58 2.11
C ALA A 86 17.14 0.05 3.48
#